data_AF-A0A161W0N7-F1
#
_entry.id   AF-A0A161W0N7-F1
#
_cell.length_a   1.000
_cell.length_b   1.000
_cell.length_c   1.000
_cell.angle_alpha   90.00
_cell.angle_beta   90.00
_cell.angle_gamma   90.00
#
_symmetry.space_group_name_H-M   'P 1'
#
loop_
_entity.id
_entity.type
_entity.pdbx_description
1 polymer ?
#
loop_
_entity_poly.entity_id
_entity_poly.type
_entity_poly.pdbx_seq_one_letter_code
_entity_poly.pdbx_strand_id
1 'polypeptide(L)'
;MLRIIKVEEVDMYGFEGNTKYFKSLNRAKKYFKELIKSHKDDLAKEDLSYLGKPLVYSDNSTKIVKNKPGIRNKSASMECWYSSETDCGTEWDTHVITVNLEEILIEN
;
A
#
# COMPACT_ATOMS: atom_id res chain seq x y z
N MET A 1 18.07 -7.44 -20.72
CA MET A 1 17.57 -7.10 -19.37
C MET A 1 16.44 -6.09 -19.49
N LEU A 2 15.20 -6.53 -19.37
CA LEU A 2 14.02 -5.67 -19.39
C LEU A 2 13.70 -5.22 -17.95
N ARG A 3 13.36 -3.94 -17.78
CA ARG A 3 13.00 -3.36 -16.48
C ARG A 3 11.54 -2.96 -16.49
N ILE A 4 10.75 -3.49 -15.56
CA ILE A 4 9.36 -3.13 -15.34
C ILE A 4 9.21 -2.67 -13.89
N ILE A 5 8.41 -1.64 -13.65
CA ILE A 5 8.11 -1.15 -12.30
C ILE A 5 6.60 -1.23 -12.08
N LYS A 6 6.14 -2.07 -11.15
CA LYS A 6 4.75 -2.19 -10.72
C LYS A 6 4.51 -1.25 -9.54
N VAL A 7 3.40 -0.54 -9.55
CA VAL A 7 2.83 0.09 -8.37
C VAL A 7 1.45 -0.52 -8.18
N GLU A 8 1.19 -1.09 -7.03
CA GLU A 8 -0.07 -1.76 -6.71
C GLU A 8 -0.56 -1.32 -5.34
N GLU A 9 -1.86 -1.44 -5.15
CA GLU A 9 -2.56 -1.31 -3.89
C GLU A 9 -3.22 -2.64 -3.58
N VAL A 10 -3.11 -3.06 -2.32
CA VAL A 10 -3.63 -4.33 -1.83
C VAL A 10 -4.30 -4.06 -0.50
N ASP A 11 -5.52 -4.55 -0.31
CA ASP A 11 -6.20 -4.46 0.97
C ASP A 11 -5.72 -5.52 1.98
N MET A 12 -6.19 -5.44 3.22
CA MET A 12 -5.83 -6.37 4.29
C MET A 12 -6.20 -7.83 4.03
N TYR A 13 -7.11 -8.09 3.08
CA TYR A 13 -7.54 -9.43 2.68
C TYR A 13 -6.77 -9.96 1.48
N GLY A 14 -5.89 -9.15 0.89
CA GLY A 14 -5.09 -9.51 -0.28
C GLY A 14 -5.77 -9.23 -1.62
N PHE A 15 -6.88 -8.48 -1.63
CA PHE A 15 -7.50 -8.07 -2.89
C PHE A 15 -6.73 -6.91 -3.52
N GLU A 16 -6.41 -7.05 -4.80
CA GLU A 16 -5.73 -6.01 -5.57
C GLU A 16 -6.72 -4.86 -5.88
N GLY A 17 -6.34 -3.66 -5.47
CA GLY A 17 -6.98 -2.40 -5.85
C GLY A 17 -6.27 -1.79 -7.07
N ASN A 18 -5.85 -0.53 -6.92
CA ASN A 18 -5.18 0.21 -7.99
C ASN A 18 -3.82 -0.40 -8.39
N THR A 19 -3.73 -0.96 -9.60
CA THR A 19 -2.47 -1.52 -10.14
C THR A 19 -2.04 -0.86 -11.46
N LYS A 20 -0.79 -0.40 -11.54
CA LYS A 20 -0.19 0.19 -12.75
C LYS A 20 1.27 -0.19 -12.95
N TYR A 21 1.67 -0.30 -14.22
CA TYR A 21 3.03 -0.62 -14.64
C TYR A 21 3.71 0.58 -15.31
N PHE A 22 5.01 0.75 -15.04
CA PHE A 22 5.81 1.88 -15.48
C PHE A 22 7.16 1.44 -16.03
N LYS A 23 7.63 2.12 -17.07
CA LYS A 23 9.03 2.03 -17.54
C LYS A 23 9.97 3.00 -16.80
N SER A 24 9.42 4.08 -16.24
CA SER A 24 10.19 5.15 -15.58
C SER A 24 9.98 5.12 -14.07
N LEU A 25 11.07 5.02 -13.31
CA LEU A 25 11.04 5.04 -11.84
C LEU A 25 10.48 6.36 -11.29
N ASN A 26 10.75 7.49 -11.94
CA ASN A 26 10.24 8.78 -11.48
C ASN A 26 8.73 8.87 -11.62
N ARG A 27 8.17 8.33 -12.72
CA ARG A 27 6.71 8.25 -12.91
C ARG A 27 6.07 7.29 -11.91
N ALA A 28 6.68 6.13 -11.68
CA ALA A 28 6.22 5.17 -10.66
C ALA A 28 6.22 5.79 -9.25
N LYS A 29 7.30 6.47 -8.86
CA LYS A 29 7.40 7.17 -7.56
C LYS A 29 6.37 8.30 -7.43
N LYS A 30 6.05 9.01 -8.51
CA LYS A 30 5.00 10.03 -8.51
C LYS A 30 3.64 9.39 -8.23
N TYR A 31 3.30 8.34 -8.98
CA TYR A 31 2.03 7.63 -8.81
C TYR A 31 1.91 6.96 -7.44
N PHE A 32 2.97 6.32 -6.95
CA PHE A 32 3.04 5.78 -5.58
C PHE A 32 2.68 6.83 -4.52
N LYS A 33 3.23 8.05 -4.63
CA LYS A 33 2.90 9.14 -3.72
C LYS A 33 1.47 9.68 -3.92
N GLU A 34 0.98 9.69 -5.15
CA GLU A 34 -0.39 10.12 -5.46
C GLU A 34 -1.41 9.13 -4.84
N LEU A 35 -1.14 7.83 -4.91
CA LEU A 35 -1.99 6.79 -4.35
C LEU A 35 -1.99 6.79 -2.82
N ILE A 36 -0.84 7.01 -2.18
CA ILE A 36 -0.81 7.22 -0.72
C ILE A 36 -1.61 8.46 -0.33
N LYS A 37 -1.52 9.53 -1.12
CA LYS A 37 -2.24 10.79 -0.83
C LYS A 37 -3.74 10.69 -1.08
N SER A 38 -4.22 9.80 -1.95
CA SER A 38 -5.66 9.65 -2.17
C SER A 38 -6.38 9.10 -0.95
N HIS A 39 -5.70 8.34 -0.10
CA HIS A 39 -6.24 7.83 1.17
C HIS A 39 -6.09 8.79 2.34
N LYS A 40 -5.53 9.99 2.13
CA LYS A 40 -5.17 10.92 3.22
C LYS A 40 -6.37 11.29 4.09
N ASP A 41 -7.53 11.47 3.47
CA ASP A 41 -8.74 11.91 4.17
C ASP A 41 -9.42 10.74 4.92
N ASP A 42 -9.17 9.52 4.47
CA ASP A 42 -9.67 8.28 5.08
C ASP A 42 -8.73 7.74 6.15
N LEU A 43 -7.52 8.28 6.28
CA LEU A 43 -6.57 7.85 7.31
C LEU A 43 -7.23 7.91 8.69
N ALA A 44 -7.14 6.79 9.40
CA ALA A 44 -7.49 6.75 10.80
C ALA A 44 -6.65 7.81 11.53
N LYS A 45 -7.32 8.88 11.97
CA LYS A 45 -6.70 9.83 12.91
C LYS A 45 -6.38 9.03 14.16
N GLU A 46 -5.18 9.23 14.72
CA GLU A 46 -4.74 8.55 15.94
C GLU A 46 -5.90 8.42 16.93
N ASP A 47 -6.42 7.20 17.08
CA ASP A 47 -7.28 6.90 18.20
C ASP A 47 -6.37 6.96 19.43
N LEU A 48 -6.71 7.86 20.36
CA LEU A 48 -6.04 8.03 21.65
C LEU A 48 -6.29 6.83 22.58
N SER A 49 -6.90 5.75 22.09
CA SER A 49 -7.09 4.49 22.79
C SER A 49 -6.29 3.37 22.11
N TYR A 50 -5.22 2.94 22.79
CA TYR A 50 -4.30 1.84 22.47
C TYR A 50 -3.30 2.06 21.32
N LEU A 51 -2.10 2.53 21.72
CA LEU A 51 -0.83 2.50 21.00
C LEU A 51 -0.73 3.49 19.83
N GLY A 52 -0.48 4.75 20.20
CA GLY A 52 -0.28 5.87 19.29
C GLY A 52 0.81 5.66 18.23
N LYS A 53 0.56 6.35 17.12
CA LYS A 53 1.27 6.46 15.85
C LYS A 53 0.84 5.45 14.78
N PRO A 54 0.46 5.92 13.57
CA PRO A 54 0.43 5.04 12.41
C PRO A 54 1.80 4.36 12.31
N LEU A 55 1.80 3.03 12.34
CA LEU A 55 3.00 2.24 12.09
C LEU A 55 3.35 2.39 10.62
N VAL A 56 4.12 3.44 10.32
CA VAL A 56 4.96 3.44 9.13
C VAL A 56 5.98 2.33 9.36
N TYR A 57 5.68 1.13 8.86
CA TYR A 57 6.65 0.06 8.77
C TYR A 57 7.75 0.54 7.82
N SER A 58 8.74 1.22 8.39
CA SER A 58 10.00 1.56 7.72
C SER A 58 10.95 0.37 7.71
N ASP A 59 10.54 -0.76 8.27
CA ASP A 59 11.31 -1.98 8.31
C ASP A 59 10.58 -3.14 7.63
N ASN A 60 11.41 -4.07 7.20
CA ASN A 60 11.13 -5.24 6.40
C ASN A 60 10.21 -6.29 7.07
N SER A 61 9.22 -5.88 7.89
CA SER A 61 8.51 -6.77 8.81
C SER A 61 7.14 -7.28 8.34
N THR A 62 6.55 -6.74 7.26
CA THR A 62 5.46 -7.41 6.54
C THR A 62 6.05 -8.35 5.50
N LYS A 63 6.32 -9.62 5.89
CA LYS A 63 6.74 -10.76 5.04
C LYS A 63 7.18 -10.31 3.65
N ILE A 64 8.34 -9.66 3.59
CA ILE A 64 8.89 -9.21 2.31
C ILE A 64 9.01 -10.46 1.46
N VAL A 65 8.27 -10.44 0.34
CA VAL A 65 8.48 -11.31 -0.82
C VAL A 65 9.97 -11.55 -0.89
N LYS A 66 10.42 -12.77 -0.51
CA LYS A 66 11.83 -13.18 -0.41
C LYS A 66 12.64 -12.38 -1.40
N ASN A 67 13.67 -11.65 -0.97
CA ASN A 67 14.59 -10.90 -1.84
C ASN A 67 15.03 -11.82 -2.99
N LYS A 68 14.25 -11.86 -4.07
CA LYS A 68 14.55 -12.65 -5.26
C LYS A 68 15.59 -11.82 -6.00
N PRO A 69 16.67 -12.45 -6.48
CA PRO A 69 17.59 -11.77 -7.39
C PRO A 69 16.79 -11.06 -8.48
N GLY A 70 17.05 -9.76 -8.67
CA GLY A 70 16.36 -8.95 -9.68
C GLY A 70 15.09 -8.21 -9.23
N ILE A 71 14.63 -8.37 -7.98
CA ILE A 71 13.47 -7.64 -7.46
C ILE A 71 13.89 -6.59 -6.42
N ARG A 72 13.43 -5.34 -6.58
CA ARG A 72 13.55 -4.28 -5.56
C ARG A 72 12.16 -3.78 -5.18
N ASN A 73 11.81 -3.81 -3.90
CA ASN A 73 10.48 -3.42 -3.41
C ASN A 73 10.57 -2.26 -2.40
N LYS A 74 9.58 -1.37 -2.43
CA LYS A 74 9.23 -0.46 -1.34
C LYS A 74 7.71 -0.50 -1.10
N SER A 75 7.27 -0.64 0.14
CA SER A 75 5.85 -0.62 0.53
C SER A 75 5.52 0.56 1.46
N ALA A 76 4.24 0.90 1.53
CA ALA A 76 3.65 1.79 2.53
C ALA A 76 2.29 1.23 2.96
N SER A 77 2.10 1.00 4.26
CA SER A 77 0.81 0.58 4.82
C SER A 77 0.13 1.73 5.54
N MET A 78 -1.19 1.82 5.38
CA MET A 78 -2.04 2.88 5.90
C MET A 78 -3.25 2.25 6.56
N GLU A 79 -3.59 2.70 7.76
CA GLU A 79 -4.85 2.36 8.41
C GLU A 79 -5.89 3.41 8.05
N CYS A 80 -7.02 2.98 7.51
CA CYS A 80 -8.08 3.83 7.00
C CYS A 80 -9.40 3.50 7.69
N TRP A 81 -10.17 4.52 8.05
CA TRP A 81 -11.57 4.34 8.44
C TRP A 81 -12.39 3.90 7.24
N TYR A 82 -13.24 2.91 7.46
CA TYR A 82 -14.23 2.47 6.51
C TYR A 82 -15.60 2.49 7.18
N SER A 83 -16.61 2.92 6.44
CA SER A 83 -18.01 2.88 6.87
C SER A 83 -18.80 1.91 6.01
N SER A 84 -19.58 1.04 6.64
CA SER A 84 -20.53 0.17 5.97
C SER A 84 -21.95 0.56 6.37
N GLU A 85 -22.82 0.79 5.38
CA GLU A 85 -24.25 0.97 5.63
C GLU A 85 -24.94 -0.39 5.71
N THR A 86 -25.64 -0.62 6.82
CA THR A 86 -26.45 -1.82 7.05
C THR A 86 -27.90 -1.43 7.32
N ASP A 87 -28.80 -2.42 7.29
CA ASP A 87 -30.22 -2.22 7.65
C ASP A 87 -30.41 -1.71 9.10
N CYS A 88 -29.39 -1.85 9.96
CA CYS A 88 -29.41 -1.43 11.37
C CYS A 88 -28.67 -0.10 11.61
N GLY A 89 -28.13 0.55 10.57
CA GLY A 89 -27.35 1.78 10.67
C GLY A 89 -25.95 1.66 10.05
N THR A 90 -25.14 2.72 10.23
CA THR A 90 -23.76 2.77 9.73
C THR A 90 -22.79 2.22 10.77
N GLU A 91 -22.06 1.18 10.40
CA GLU A 91 -20.95 0.64 11.19
C GLU A 91 -19.63 1.23 10.69
N TRP A 92 -18.71 1.49 11.62
CA TRP A 92 -17.38 2.04 11.34
C TRP A 92 -16.32 1.05 11.82
N ASP A 93 -15.34 0.77 10.98
CA ASP A 93 -14.20 -0.11 11.29
C ASP A 93 -12.93 0.43 10.64
N THR A 94 -11.77 -0.11 10.99
CA THR A 94 -10.50 0.21 10.33
C THR A 94 -10.04 -0.91 9.42
N HIS A 95 -9.49 -0.53 8.27
CA HIS A 95 -8.89 -1.45 7.33
C HIS A 95 -7.46 -1.01 7.01
N VAL A 96 -6.59 -1.98 6.75
CA VAL A 96 -5.22 -1.70 6.30
C VAL A 96 -5.17 -1.77 4.78
N ILE A 97 -4.65 -0.70 4.17
CA ILE A 97 -4.33 -0.63 2.75
C ILE A 97 -2.81 -0.58 2.62
N THR A 98 -2.25 -1.44 1.78
CA THR A 98 -0.82 -1.45 1.46
C THR A 98 -0.59 -1.05 0.01
N VAL A 99 0.23 -0.03 -0.21
CA VAL A 99 0.71 0.35 -1.55
C VAL A 99 2.13 -0.15 -1.73
N ASN A 100 2.39 -0.96 -2.76
CA ASN A 100 3.70 -1.48 -3.11
C ASN A 100 4.26 -0.79 -4.36
N LEU A 101 5.56 -0.56 -4.38
CA LEU A 101 6.36 -0.19 -5.55
C LEU A 101 7.42 -1.26 -5.74
N GLU A 102 7.27 -2.05 -6.80
CA GLU A 102 8.14 -3.18 -7.12
C GLU A 102 8.84 -2.94 -8.44
N GLU A 103 10.16 -3.08 -8.47
CA GLU A 103 10.96 -3.11 -9.69
C GLU A 103 11.36 -4.55 -9.99
N ILE A 104 11.06 -5.00 -11.20
CA ILE A 104 11.27 -6.34 -11.71
C ILE A 104 12.28 -6.26 -12.85
N LEU A 105 13.44 -6.90 -12.66
CA LEU A 105 14.45 -7.11 -13.70
C LEU A 105 14.22 -8.48 -14.34
N ILE A 106 13.99 -8.49 -15.65
CA ILE A 106 13.81 -9.70 -16.45
C ILE A 106 15.12 -9.93 -17.21
N GLU A 107 15.82 -10.98 -16.84
CA GLU A 107 16.95 -11.52 -17.58
C GLU A 107 16.42 -12.38 -18.74
N ASN A 108 17.10 -12.30 -19.90
CA ASN A 108 16.79 -13.14 -21.07
C ASN A 108 17.73 -14.33 -21.08
#